data_AF-A0AAW9GRS0-F1
#
_entry.id   AF-A0AAW9GRS0-F1
#
_cell.length_a   1.000
_cell.length_b   1.000
_cell.length_c   1.000
_cell.angle_alpha   90.00
_cell.angle_beta   90.00
_cell.angle_gamma   90.00
#
_symmetry.space_group_name_H-M   'P 1'
#
loop_
_entity.id
_entity.type
_entity.pdbx_description
1 polymer ?
#
loop_
_entity_poly.entity_id
_entity_poly.type
_entity_poly.pdbx_seq_one_letter_code
_entity_poly.pdbx_strand_id
1 'polypeptide(L)'
;MIDFGAQLVLSGALSLALSGALFWLLRSWISERLKSAIKHEYDEKLESHKAQLQAQAAVETERLRSQLSIQATEHAVRFQRLHEKRAEVVGQLYSLLTEAYRKASTFASPVELTGGPGKDEQYIEAHNSLFDFFQYFDRNRIYLPTSELCDSIDQLVEGIRRQIASFGMYTQHKDEGLNSKALERKYDVWMRAWEFMEKEVPLAKAKLEDEFRFILGG
;
A
#
# COMPACT_ATOMS: atom_id res chain seq x y z
N MET A 1 -2.47 -29.72 -111.91
CA MET A 1 -3.32 -30.57 -111.06
C MET A 1 -2.57 -30.77 -109.76
N ILE A 2 -2.95 -30.07 -108.70
CA ILE A 2 -2.44 -30.34 -107.35
C ILE A 2 -3.15 -31.60 -106.87
N ASP A 3 -2.37 -32.56 -106.41
CA ASP A 3 -2.80 -33.91 -106.10
C ASP A 3 -3.79 -33.94 -104.91
N PHE A 4 -4.95 -34.57 -105.10
CA PHE A 4 -6.05 -34.60 -104.13
C PHE A 4 -5.59 -35.21 -102.78
N GLY A 5 -4.61 -36.12 -102.81
CA GLY A 5 -3.98 -36.70 -101.62
C GLY A 5 -3.16 -35.71 -100.78
N ALA A 6 -2.50 -34.73 -101.40
CA ALA A 6 -1.70 -33.73 -100.67
C ALA A 6 -2.58 -32.70 -99.94
N GLN A 7 -3.70 -32.29 -100.54
CA GLN A 7 -4.69 -31.42 -99.90
C GLN A 7 -5.41 -32.09 -98.72
N LEU A 8 -5.64 -33.41 -98.78
CA LEU A 8 -6.25 -34.17 -97.69
C LEU A 8 -5.32 -34.32 -96.47
N VAL A 9 -4.02 -34.54 -96.71
CA VAL A 9 -3.01 -34.64 -95.64
C VAL A 9 -2.73 -33.26 -95.02
N LEU A 10 -2.65 -32.20 -95.83
CA LEU A 10 -2.49 -30.83 -95.32
C LEU A 10 -3.71 -30.35 -94.52
N SER A 11 -4.93 -30.64 -94.97
CA SER A 11 -6.16 -30.27 -94.24
C SER A 11 -6.39 -31.10 -92.96
N GLY A 12 -5.99 -32.39 -92.97
CA GLY A 12 -5.96 -33.24 -91.78
C GLY A 12 -4.91 -32.81 -90.76
N ALA A 13 -3.71 -32.45 -91.21
CA ALA A 13 -2.63 -31.95 -90.35
C ALA A 13 -2.93 -30.57 -89.77
N LEU A 14 -3.51 -29.65 -90.56
CA LEU A 14 -3.99 -28.35 -90.10
C LEU A 14 -5.11 -28.50 -89.06
N SER A 15 -6.05 -29.43 -89.28
CA SER A 15 -7.11 -29.71 -88.30
C SER A 15 -6.55 -30.27 -87.00
N LEU A 16 -5.58 -31.19 -87.04
CA LEU A 16 -4.93 -31.73 -85.84
C LEU A 16 -4.09 -30.67 -85.11
N ALA A 17 -3.39 -29.82 -85.85
CA ALA A 17 -2.62 -28.70 -85.29
C ALA A 17 -3.53 -27.65 -84.64
N LEU A 18 -4.64 -27.28 -85.30
CA LEU A 18 -5.64 -26.35 -84.75
C LEU A 18 -6.35 -26.95 -83.52
N SER A 19 -6.67 -28.25 -83.54
CA SER A 19 -7.26 -28.95 -82.40
C SER A 19 -6.31 -28.99 -81.20
N GLY A 20 -5.03 -29.28 -81.44
CA GLY A 20 -3.99 -29.28 -80.42
C GLY A 20 -3.72 -27.89 -79.85
N ALA A 21 -3.70 -26.86 -80.70
CA ALA A 21 -3.57 -25.47 -80.28
C ALA A 21 -4.79 -24.99 -79.48
N LEU A 22 -6.01 -25.34 -79.89
CA LEU A 22 -7.24 -25.03 -79.17
C LEU A 22 -7.27 -25.72 -77.81
N PHE A 23 -6.89 -27.01 -77.75
CA PHE A 23 -6.78 -27.76 -76.51
C PHE A 23 -5.70 -27.19 -75.59
N TRP A 24 -4.56 -26.78 -76.13
CA TRP A 24 -3.48 -26.13 -75.37
C TRP A 24 -3.91 -24.77 -74.82
N LEU A 25 -4.58 -23.94 -75.64
CA LEU A 25 -5.14 -22.66 -75.22
C LEU A 25 -6.21 -22.84 -74.14
N LEU A 26 -7.17 -23.75 -74.32
CA LEU A 26 -8.19 -24.08 -73.32
C LEU A 26 -7.55 -24.57 -72.02
N ARG A 27 -6.57 -25.47 -72.10
CA ARG A 27 -5.83 -25.95 -70.93
C ARG A 27 -5.10 -24.82 -70.20
N SER A 28 -4.43 -23.92 -70.94
CA SER A 28 -3.72 -22.78 -70.36
C SER A 28 -4.68 -21.79 -69.70
N TRP A 29 -5.77 -21.44 -70.38
CA TRP A 29 -6.77 -20.49 -69.91
C TRP A 29 -7.53 -21.01 -68.67
N ILE A 30 -7.95 -22.29 -68.68
CA ILE A 30 -8.58 -22.92 -67.52
C ILE A 30 -7.60 -22.99 -66.35
N SER A 31 -6.33 -23.35 -66.59
CA SER A 31 -5.31 -23.42 -65.53
C SER A 31 -5.03 -22.05 -64.91
N GLU A 32 -4.91 -21.00 -65.72
CA GLU A 32 -4.68 -19.63 -65.26
C GLU A 32 -5.88 -19.10 -64.50
N ARG A 33 -7.11 -19.34 -65.00
CA ARG A 33 -8.34 -18.94 -64.31
C ARG A 33 -8.50 -19.64 -62.97
N LEU A 34 -8.28 -20.95 -62.90
CA LEU A 34 -8.37 -21.71 -61.66
C LEU A 34 -7.31 -21.26 -60.66
N LYS A 35 -6.07 -21.04 -61.12
CA LYS A 35 -4.97 -20.54 -60.28
C LYS A 35 -5.24 -19.13 -59.78
N SER A 36 -5.80 -18.26 -60.62
CA SER A 36 -6.20 -16.89 -60.25
C SER A 36 -7.33 -16.88 -59.22
N ALA A 37 -8.34 -17.75 -59.37
CA ALA A 37 -9.46 -17.85 -58.44
C ALA A 37 -9.00 -18.37 -57.07
N ILE A 38 -8.19 -19.43 -57.05
CA ILE A 38 -7.60 -19.97 -55.82
C ILE A 38 -6.74 -18.89 -55.15
N LYS A 39 -5.83 -18.24 -55.89
CA LYS A 39 -4.98 -17.20 -55.34
C LYS A 39 -5.79 -16.05 -54.74
N HIS A 40 -6.85 -15.61 -55.41
CA HIS A 40 -7.73 -14.56 -54.90
C HIS A 40 -8.41 -14.96 -53.60
N GLU A 41 -8.95 -16.19 -53.51
CA GLU A 41 -9.56 -16.69 -52.28
C GLU A 41 -8.55 -16.83 -51.13
N TYR A 42 -7.31 -17.24 -51.43
CA TYR A 42 -6.23 -17.28 -50.44
C TYR A 42 -5.81 -15.89 -49.99
N ASP A 43 -5.66 -14.93 -50.90
CA ASP A 43 -5.33 -13.55 -50.59
C ASP A 43 -6.45 -12.91 -49.74
N GLU A 44 -7.72 -13.17 -50.05
CA GLU A 44 -8.88 -12.71 -49.27
C GLU A 44 -8.91 -13.34 -47.87
N LYS A 45 -8.71 -14.66 -47.76
CA LYS A 45 -8.61 -15.35 -46.46
C LYS A 45 -7.42 -14.83 -45.66
N LEU A 46 -6.29 -14.55 -46.30
CA LEU A 46 -5.12 -14.02 -45.63
C LEU A 46 -5.38 -12.62 -45.07
N GLU A 47 -5.96 -11.73 -45.88
CA GLU A 47 -6.27 -10.36 -45.45
C GLU A 47 -7.35 -10.34 -44.37
N SER A 48 -8.38 -11.18 -44.47
CA SER A 48 -9.41 -11.31 -43.43
C SER A 48 -8.85 -11.88 -42.12
N HIS A 49 -8.00 -12.91 -42.17
CA HIS A 49 -7.33 -13.43 -40.97
C HIS A 49 -6.38 -12.40 -40.36
N LYS A 50 -5.63 -11.63 -41.18
CA LYS A 50 -4.81 -10.51 -40.69
C LYS A 50 -5.66 -9.46 -40.00
N ALA A 51 -6.73 -9.02 -40.64
CA ALA A 51 -7.64 -8.03 -40.08
C ALA A 51 -8.27 -8.53 -38.78
N GLN A 52 -8.66 -9.80 -38.72
CA GLN A 52 -9.21 -10.42 -37.52
C GLN A 52 -8.17 -10.51 -36.40
N LEU A 53 -6.94 -10.93 -36.68
CA LEU A 53 -5.85 -10.97 -35.69
C LEU A 53 -5.50 -9.57 -35.19
N GLN A 54 -5.46 -8.56 -36.06
CA GLN A 54 -5.22 -7.17 -35.68
C GLN A 54 -6.35 -6.63 -34.81
N ALA A 55 -7.61 -6.90 -35.16
CA ALA A 55 -8.76 -6.50 -34.37
C ALA A 55 -8.75 -7.19 -32.99
N GLN A 56 -8.47 -8.50 -32.94
CA GLN A 56 -8.34 -9.24 -31.69
C GLN A 56 -7.18 -8.71 -30.83
N ALA A 57 -6.03 -8.44 -31.42
CA ALA A 57 -4.89 -7.86 -30.72
C ALA A 57 -5.23 -6.46 -30.16
N ALA A 58 -5.89 -5.61 -30.95
CA ALA A 58 -6.32 -4.29 -30.49
C ALA A 58 -7.29 -4.39 -29.31
N VAL A 59 -8.30 -5.26 -29.40
CA VAL A 59 -9.26 -5.52 -28.32
C VAL A 59 -8.54 -6.03 -27.06
N GLU A 60 -7.61 -6.98 -27.20
CA GLU A 60 -6.90 -7.55 -26.05
C GLU A 60 -5.94 -6.52 -25.42
N THR A 61 -5.26 -5.71 -26.22
CA THR A 61 -4.42 -4.63 -25.69
C THR A 61 -5.21 -3.60 -24.90
N GLU A 62 -6.40 -3.22 -25.39
CA GLU A 62 -7.27 -2.29 -24.69
C GLU A 62 -7.85 -2.92 -23.42
N ARG A 63 -8.20 -4.21 -23.47
CA ARG A 63 -8.63 -4.98 -22.31
C ARG A 63 -7.54 -5.02 -21.24
N LEU A 64 -6.29 -5.33 -21.59
CA LEU A 64 -5.17 -5.36 -20.66
C LEU A 64 -4.87 -3.97 -20.09
N ARG A 65 -4.92 -2.91 -20.91
CA ARG A 65 -4.77 -1.52 -20.43
C ARG A 65 -5.85 -1.15 -19.44
N SER A 66 -7.10 -1.50 -19.73
CA SER A 66 -8.23 -1.27 -18.82
C SER A 66 -8.05 -2.02 -17.50
N GLN A 67 -7.66 -3.30 -17.55
CA GLN A 67 -7.37 -4.10 -16.35
C GLN A 67 -6.23 -3.52 -15.51
N LEU A 68 -5.13 -3.11 -16.15
CA LEU A 68 -4.01 -2.45 -15.47
C LEU A 68 -4.44 -1.12 -14.83
N SER A 69 -5.26 -0.33 -15.53
CA SER A 69 -5.80 0.94 -15.02
C SER A 69 -6.69 0.72 -13.80
N ILE A 70 -7.56 -0.29 -13.83
CA ILE A 70 -8.40 -0.67 -12.68
C ILE A 70 -7.52 -1.10 -11.51
N GLN A 71 -6.55 -2.01 -11.71
CA GLN A 71 -5.65 -2.47 -10.65
C GLN A 71 -4.81 -1.34 -10.06
N ALA A 72 -4.29 -0.44 -10.89
CA ALA A 72 -3.54 0.73 -10.44
C ALA A 72 -4.42 1.66 -9.60
N THR A 73 -5.66 1.89 -10.02
CA THR A 73 -6.63 2.70 -9.28
C THR A 73 -6.99 2.06 -7.95
N GLU A 74 -7.26 0.75 -7.93
CA GLU A 74 -7.53 0.01 -6.69
C GLU A 74 -6.35 0.09 -5.72
N HIS A 75 -5.13 -0.10 -6.20
CA HIS A 75 -3.93 0.01 -5.39
C HIS A 75 -3.76 1.42 -4.84
N ALA A 76 -3.95 2.45 -5.66
CA ALA A 76 -3.89 3.85 -5.24
C ALA A 76 -4.94 4.17 -4.15
N VAL A 77 -6.18 3.73 -4.32
CA VAL A 77 -7.25 3.93 -3.32
C VAL A 77 -6.95 3.19 -2.02
N ARG A 78 -6.49 1.94 -2.09
CA ARG A 78 -6.11 1.17 -0.88
C ARG A 78 -4.94 1.84 -0.16
N PHE A 79 -3.93 2.27 -0.90
CA PHE A 79 -2.78 2.98 -0.38
C PHE A 79 -3.19 4.29 0.30
N GLN A 80 -4.00 5.13 -0.36
CA GLN A 80 -4.53 6.37 0.20
C GLN A 80 -5.30 6.11 1.49
N ARG A 81 -6.25 5.16 1.50
CA ARG A 81 -7.03 4.82 2.70
C ARG A 81 -6.15 4.30 3.84
N LEU A 82 -5.14 3.50 3.53
CA LEU A 82 -4.19 3.02 4.53
C LEU A 82 -3.37 4.18 5.10
N HIS A 83 -2.88 5.09 4.26
CA HIS A 83 -2.13 6.26 4.69
C HIS A 83 -2.99 7.22 5.52
N GLU A 84 -4.22 7.48 5.12
CA GLU A 84 -5.20 8.24 5.90
C GLU A 84 -5.43 7.59 7.27
N LYS A 85 -5.64 6.26 7.30
CA LYS A 85 -5.86 5.56 8.57
C LYS A 85 -4.63 5.62 9.49
N ARG A 86 -3.43 5.48 8.91
CA ARG A 86 -2.17 5.64 9.65
C ARG A 86 -2.03 7.06 10.21
N ALA A 87 -2.34 8.07 9.42
CA ALA A 87 -2.26 9.45 9.86
C ALA A 87 -3.23 9.75 11.02
N GLU A 88 -4.46 9.24 10.93
CA GLU A 88 -5.45 9.32 12.01
C GLU A 88 -4.93 8.65 13.30
N VAL A 89 -4.43 7.41 13.20
CA VAL A 89 -3.92 6.66 14.35
C VAL A 89 -2.71 7.35 14.99
N VAL A 90 -1.74 7.80 14.18
CA VAL A 90 -0.55 8.50 14.67
C VAL A 90 -0.92 9.82 15.34
N GLY A 91 -1.82 10.60 14.74
CA GLY A 91 -2.30 11.86 15.31
C GLY A 91 -2.98 11.65 16.66
N GLN A 92 -3.86 10.64 16.77
CA GLN A 92 -4.54 10.32 18.03
C GLN A 92 -3.58 9.80 19.09
N LEU A 93 -2.62 8.93 18.72
CA LEU A 93 -1.57 8.46 19.62
C LEU A 93 -0.76 9.61 20.20
N TYR A 94 -0.33 10.54 19.34
CA TYR A 94 0.45 11.67 19.77
C TYR A 94 -0.33 12.61 20.72
N SER A 95 -1.61 12.82 20.45
CA SER A 95 -2.51 13.58 21.33
C SER A 95 -2.60 12.94 22.73
N LEU A 96 -2.91 11.64 22.78
CA LEU A 96 -3.02 10.88 24.04
C LEU A 96 -1.69 10.84 24.80
N LEU A 97 -0.56 10.65 24.10
CA LEU A 97 0.78 10.67 24.72
C LEU A 97 1.07 12.03 25.36
N THR A 98 0.74 13.12 24.67
CA THR A 98 0.96 14.47 25.16
C THR A 98 0.09 14.76 26.38
N GLU A 99 -1.15 14.27 26.41
CA GLU A 99 -2.02 14.39 27.57
C GLU A 99 -1.51 13.57 28.77
N ALA A 100 -1.13 12.31 28.53
CA ALA A 100 -0.56 11.44 29.55
C ALA A 100 0.71 12.04 30.15
N TYR A 101 1.61 12.55 29.30
CA TYR A 101 2.81 13.26 29.73
C TYR A 101 2.47 14.46 30.59
N ARG A 102 1.55 15.33 30.14
CA ARG A 102 1.15 16.53 30.90
C ARG A 102 0.64 16.16 32.29
N LYS A 103 -0.28 15.20 32.40
CA LYS A 103 -0.85 14.78 33.69
C LYS A 103 0.20 14.11 34.59
N ALA A 104 1.07 13.28 34.02
CA ALA A 104 2.19 12.66 34.74
C ALA A 104 3.19 13.69 35.27
N SER A 105 3.51 14.72 34.48
CA SER A 105 4.40 15.82 34.90
C SER A 105 3.75 16.68 35.98
N THR A 106 2.46 16.99 35.88
CA THR A 106 1.73 17.69 36.95
C THR A 106 1.78 16.88 38.26
N PHE A 107 1.54 15.57 38.17
CA PHE A 107 1.61 14.69 39.33
C PHE A 107 3.02 14.66 39.95
N ALA A 108 4.05 14.54 39.12
CA ALA A 108 5.44 14.50 39.57
C ALA A 108 5.98 15.88 40.01
N SER A 109 5.34 16.98 39.64
CA SER A 109 5.80 18.34 39.96
C SER A 109 5.92 18.57 41.47
N PRO A 110 7.06 19.09 41.96
CA PRO A 110 7.20 19.56 43.34
C PRO A 110 6.43 20.86 43.61
N VAL A 111 6.06 21.59 42.56
CA VAL A 111 5.27 22.81 42.65
C VAL A 111 3.78 22.43 42.63
N GLU A 112 3.07 22.77 43.70
CA GLU A 112 1.62 22.60 43.79
C GLU A 112 0.89 23.87 43.35
N LEU A 113 -0.09 23.71 42.46
CA LEU A 113 -0.95 24.81 42.05
C LEU A 113 -1.96 25.10 43.17
N THR A 114 -1.96 26.32 43.68
CA THR A 114 -2.92 26.75 44.71
C THR A 114 -4.36 26.62 44.18
N GLY A 115 -5.19 25.86 44.89
CA GLY A 115 -6.59 25.60 44.49
C GLY A 115 -6.78 24.54 43.41
N GLY A 116 -5.70 23.86 42.97
CA GLY A 116 -5.76 22.72 42.07
C GLY A 116 -6.09 21.40 42.77
N PRO A 117 -6.27 20.31 42.00
CA PRO A 117 -6.52 18.98 42.53
C PRO A 117 -5.34 18.50 43.41
N GLY A 118 -5.64 17.73 44.46
CA GLY A 118 -4.63 17.17 45.35
C GLY A 118 -3.81 16.06 44.69
N LYS A 119 -2.69 15.65 45.33
CA LYS A 119 -1.79 14.63 44.76
C LYS A 119 -2.46 13.27 44.48
N ASP A 120 -3.45 12.87 45.27
CA ASP A 120 -4.20 11.62 45.02
C ASP A 120 -5.05 11.68 43.76
N GLU A 121 -5.71 12.82 43.51
CA GLU A 121 -6.50 13.02 42.29
C GLU A 121 -5.58 13.12 41.06
N GLN A 122 -4.47 13.85 41.18
CA GLN A 122 -3.44 13.92 40.13
C GLN A 122 -2.85 12.53 39.80
N TYR A 123 -2.65 11.67 40.81
CA TYR A 123 -2.20 10.29 40.61
C TYR A 123 -3.20 9.50 39.77
N ILE A 124 -4.50 9.57 40.11
CA ILE A 124 -5.57 8.88 39.38
C ILE A 124 -5.65 9.39 37.94
N GLU A 125 -5.60 10.71 37.72
CA GLU A 125 -5.62 11.30 36.39
C GLU A 125 -4.41 10.88 35.54
N ALA A 126 -3.21 10.89 36.12
CA ALA A 126 -1.98 10.48 35.44
C ALA A 126 -2.03 8.99 35.07
N HIS A 127 -2.48 8.13 35.99
CA HIS A 127 -2.63 6.70 35.73
C HIS A 127 -3.67 6.41 34.64
N ASN A 128 -4.84 7.05 34.71
CA ASN A 128 -5.91 6.83 33.73
C ASN A 128 -5.51 7.32 32.33
N SER A 129 -4.92 8.50 32.22
CA SER A 129 -4.46 9.00 30.91
C SER A 129 -3.34 8.16 30.29
N LEU A 130 -2.42 7.64 31.10
CA LEU A 130 -1.40 6.70 30.61
C LEU A 130 -2.03 5.37 30.17
N PHE A 131 -3.04 4.88 30.89
CA PHE A 131 -3.78 3.69 30.51
C PHE A 131 -4.55 3.89 29.20
N ASP A 132 -5.23 5.02 29.03
CA ASP A 132 -5.96 5.35 27.79
C ASP A 132 -5.02 5.42 26.58
N PHE A 133 -3.85 6.02 26.75
CA PHE A 133 -2.80 6.01 25.74
C PHE A 133 -2.38 4.58 25.38
N PHE A 134 -2.02 3.77 26.38
CA PHE A 134 -1.55 2.40 26.15
C PHE A 134 -2.63 1.52 25.52
N GLN A 135 -3.87 1.62 25.96
CA GLN A 135 -5.00 0.87 25.38
C GLN A 135 -5.21 1.22 23.90
N TYR A 136 -5.13 2.51 23.56
CA TYR A 136 -5.25 2.95 22.18
C TYR A 136 -4.06 2.46 21.34
N PHE A 137 -2.84 2.51 21.88
CA PHE A 137 -1.64 2.00 21.25
C PHE A 137 -1.72 0.50 20.95
N ASP A 138 -2.00 -0.31 21.96
CA ASP A 138 -2.04 -1.77 21.81
C ASP A 138 -3.08 -2.19 20.76
N ARG A 139 -4.27 -1.57 20.79
CA ARG A 139 -5.34 -1.85 19.82
C ARG A 139 -5.01 -1.44 18.40
N ASN A 140 -4.18 -0.42 18.20
CA ASN A 140 -3.84 0.14 16.89
C ASN A 140 -2.41 -0.18 16.43
N ARG A 141 -1.67 -1.01 17.17
CA ARG A 141 -0.26 -1.34 16.90
C ARG A 141 0.00 -1.80 15.47
N ILE A 142 -0.95 -2.52 14.86
CA ILE A 142 -0.86 -3.01 13.46
C ILE A 142 -0.71 -1.89 12.41
N TYR A 143 -1.14 -0.67 12.73
CA TYR A 143 -1.03 0.46 11.81
C TYR A 143 0.34 1.14 11.87
N LEU A 144 1.15 0.85 12.90
CA LEU A 144 2.51 1.38 13.04
C LEU A 144 3.50 0.51 12.24
N PRO A 145 4.42 1.12 11.47
CA PRO A 145 5.22 0.39 10.49
C PRO A 145 6.46 -0.32 11.05
N THR A 146 7.03 0.15 12.17
CA THR A 146 8.32 -0.34 12.69
C THR A 146 8.18 -0.97 14.07
N SER A 147 8.80 -2.14 14.26
CA SER A 147 8.88 -2.83 15.55
C SER A 147 9.62 -1.98 16.58
N GLU A 148 10.67 -1.28 16.14
CA GLU A 148 11.53 -0.44 16.98
C GLU A 148 10.76 0.74 17.57
N LEU A 149 9.84 1.33 16.80
CA LEU A 149 8.95 2.38 17.28
C LEU A 149 8.00 1.84 18.36
N CYS A 150 7.40 0.68 18.11
CA CYS A 150 6.51 0.04 19.08
C CYS A 150 7.25 -0.27 20.39
N ASP A 151 8.45 -0.81 20.29
CA ASP A 151 9.29 -1.13 21.46
C ASP A 151 9.70 0.13 22.22
N SER A 152 9.99 1.22 21.50
CA SER A 152 10.30 2.53 22.09
C SER A 152 9.10 3.11 22.85
N ILE A 153 7.89 2.96 22.30
CA ILE A 153 6.64 3.34 22.98
C ILE A 153 6.41 2.48 24.22
N ASP A 154 6.56 1.15 24.12
CA ASP A 154 6.41 0.22 25.24
C ASP A 154 7.38 0.60 26.39
N GLN A 155 8.65 0.88 26.07
CA GLN A 155 9.65 1.30 27.04
C GLN A 155 9.30 2.64 27.70
N LEU A 156 8.82 3.61 26.92
CA LEU A 156 8.41 4.90 27.44
C LEU A 156 7.24 4.76 28.41
N VAL A 157 6.20 4.02 28.03
CA VAL A 157 5.01 3.78 28.85
C VAL A 157 5.39 3.11 30.17
N GLU A 158 6.17 2.04 30.11
CA GLU A 158 6.60 1.32 31.31
C GLU A 158 7.51 2.17 32.21
N GLY A 159 8.34 3.02 31.63
CA GLY A 159 9.13 4.02 32.36
C GLY A 159 8.25 5.00 33.13
N ILE A 160 7.31 5.65 32.45
CA ILE A 160 6.35 6.60 33.05
C ILE A 160 5.52 5.90 34.13
N ARG A 161 4.95 4.73 33.82
CA ARG A 161 4.13 3.93 34.73
C ARG A 161 4.87 3.60 36.02
N ARG A 162 6.13 3.17 35.92
CA ARG A 162 6.96 2.83 37.08
C ARG A 162 7.17 4.02 38.00
N GLN A 163 7.44 5.21 37.45
CA GLN A 163 7.61 6.43 38.25
C GLN A 163 6.31 6.85 38.93
N ILE A 164 5.20 6.86 38.18
CA ILE A 164 3.88 7.20 38.71
C ILE A 164 3.49 6.25 39.85
N ALA A 165 3.60 4.94 39.64
CA ALA A 165 3.27 3.94 40.65
C ALA A 165 4.18 4.05 41.89
N SER A 166 5.48 4.27 41.68
CA SER A 166 6.45 4.37 42.77
C SER A 166 6.14 5.54 43.70
N PHE A 167 5.84 6.71 43.14
CA PHE A 167 5.49 7.89 43.92
C PHE A 167 4.06 7.82 44.48
N GLY A 168 3.11 7.31 43.70
CA GLY A 168 1.70 7.17 44.09
C GLY A 168 1.48 6.31 45.35
N MET A 169 2.33 5.31 45.61
CA MET A 169 2.28 4.55 46.86
C MET A 169 2.42 5.43 48.12
N TYR A 170 3.09 6.59 48.01
CA TYR A 170 3.31 7.50 49.12
C TYR A 170 2.27 8.62 49.22
N THR A 171 1.39 8.80 48.23
CA THR A 171 0.33 9.83 48.29
C THR A 171 -0.84 9.37 49.15
N GLN A 172 -1.04 8.04 49.23
CA GLN A 172 -2.07 7.40 50.08
C GLN A 172 -1.78 7.50 51.59
N HIS A 173 -0.60 7.97 51.99
CA HIS A 173 -0.17 8.10 53.39
C HIS A 173 0.06 9.56 53.76
N LYS A 174 -0.57 10.02 54.85
CA LYS A 174 -0.27 11.32 55.45
C LYS A 174 1.14 11.33 56.03
N ASP A 175 1.87 12.42 55.81
CA ASP A 175 3.26 12.57 56.27
C ASP A 175 3.39 12.47 57.80
N GLU A 176 2.35 12.87 58.54
CA GLU A 176 2.27 12.79 60.00
C GLU A 176 2.42 11.37 60.56
N GLY A 177 2.17 10.33 59.73
CA GLY A 177 2.32 8.92 60.10
C GLY A 177 3.67 8.30 59.73
N LEU A 178 4.55 9.03 59.05
CA LEU A 178 5.82 8.52 58.53
C LEU A 178 6.98 8.87 59.48
N ASN A 179 7.88 7.89 59.71
CA ASN A 179 9.16 8.19 60.36
C ASN A 179 10.11 8.94 59.41
N SER A 180 11.17 9.53 59.95
CA SER A 180 12.13 10.35 59.19
C SER A 180 12.70 9.62 57.96
N LYS A 181 13.03 8.33 58.10
CA LYS A 181 13.57 7.51 57.02
C LYS A 181 12.55 7.24 55.91
N ALA A 182 11.28 7.07 56.26
CA ALA A 182 10.21 6.88 55.30
C ALA A 182 9.90 8.18 54.55
N LEU A 183 9.96 9.33 55.24
CA LEU A 183 9.81 10.65 54.64
C LEU A 183 10.95 10.95 53.65
N GLU A 184 12.20 10.68 54.04
CA GLU A 184 13.36 10.81 53.15
C GLU A 184 13.20 9.97 51.87
N ARG A 185 12.80 8.70 52.00
CA ARG A 185 12.52 7.83 50.85
C ARG A 185 11.40 8.34 49.95
N LYS A 186 10.34 8.91 50.54
CA LYS A 186 9.24 9.54 49.77
C LYS A 186 9.78 10.67 48.91
N TYR A 187 10.57 11.58 49.50
CA TYR A 187 11.20 12.67 48.77
C TYR A 187 12.15 12.16 47.66
N ASP A 188 12.97 11.14 47.93
CA ASP A 188 13.86 10.55 46.93
C ASP A 188 13.11 9.94 45.74
N VAL A 189 12.00 9.25 46.01
CA VAL A 189 11.15 8.68 44.96
C VAL A 189 10.45 9.79 44.17
N TRP A 190 9.95 10.82 44.85
CA TRP A 190 9.30 11.96 44.22
C TRP A 190 10.27 12.72 43.31
N MET A 191 11.46 13.06 43.79
CA MET A 191 12.46 13.78 43.01
C MET A 191 12.94 12.97 41.80
N ARG A 192 13.08 11.64 41.92
CA ARG A 192 13.38 10.78 40.77
C ARG A 192 12.27 10.75 39.74
N ALA A 193 11.01 10.69 40.17
CA ALA A 193 9.87 10.75 39.27
C ALA A 193 9.84 12.10 38.53
N TRP A 194 10.06 13.21 39.26
CA TRP A 194 10.15 14.55 38.68
C TRP A 194 11.27 14.65 37.65
N GLU A 195 12.48 14.22 38.00
CA GLU A 195 13.64 14.27 37.11
C GLU A 195 13.43 13.43 35.84
N PHE A 196 12.83 12.25 35.97
CA PHE A 196 12.49 11.41 34.83
C PHE A 196 11.49 12.10 33.88
N MET A 197 10.45 12.74 34.43
CA MET A 197 9.47 13.48 33.64
C MET A 197 10.04 14.74 32.99
N GLU A 198 10.97 15.44 33.64
CA GLU A 198 11.60 16.65 33.10
C GLU A 198 12.67 16.36 32.05
N LYS A 199 13.41 15.25 32.18
CA LYS A 199 14.59 14.98 31.35
C LYS A 199 14.39 13.85 30.36
N GLU A 200 13.96 12.68 30.84
CA GLU A 200 13.95 11.47 30.02
C GLU A 200 12.73 11.41 29.10
N VAL A 201 11.55 11.75 29.62
CA VAL A 201 10.30 11.67 28.84
C VAL A 201 10.29 12.64 27.65
N PRO A 202 10.73 13.92 27.76
CA PRO A 202 10.79 14.81 26.60
C PRO A 202 11.76 14.33 25.52
N LEU A 203 12.90 13.75 25.89
CA LEU A 203 13.86 13.19 24.94
C LEU A 203 13.27 11.99 24.20
N ALA A 204 12.59 11.09 24.92
CA ALA A 204 11.90 9.96 24.29
C ALA A 204 10.74 10.44 23.39
N LYS A 205 9.93 11.39 23.87
CA LYS A 205 8.82 11.99 23.11
C LYS A 205 9.30 12.66 21.83
N ALA A 206 10.41 13.40 21.88
CA ALA A 206 10.99 14.03 20.68
C ALA A 206 11.40 13.01 19.62
N LYS A 207 12.04 11.89 20.03
CA LYS A 207 12.36 10.79 19.10
C LYS A 207 11.10 10.19 18.47
N LEU A 208 10.05 9.96 19.27
CA LEU A 208 8.76 9.47 18.77
C LEU A 208 8.09 10.47 17.82
N GLU A 209 8.21 11.77 18.06
CA GLU A 209 7.71 12.81 17.15
C GLU A 209 8.37 12.74 15.78
N ASP A 210 9.69 12.53 15.73
CA ASP A 210 10.42 12.44 14.47
C ASP A 210 10.00 11.20 13.66
N GLU A 211 9.84 10.06 14.34
CA GLU A 211 9.27 8.84 13.73
C GLU A 211 7.85 9.07 13.23
N PHE A 212 7.00 9.75 14.02
CA PHE A 212 5.64 10.09 13.61
C PHE A 212 5.61 11.04 12.41
N ARG A 213 6.49 12.04 12.35
CA ARG A 213 6.62 12.94 11.19
C ARG A 213 7.01 12.17 9.94
N PHE A 214 7.98 11.26 10.04
CA PHE A 214 8.38 10.40 8.93
C PHE A 214 7.21 9.56 8.40
N ILE A 215 6.40 8.97 9.30
CA ILE A 215 5.21 8.18 8.91
C ILE A 215 4.16 9.02 8.17
N LEU A 216 4.02 10.29 8.56
CA LEU A 216 3.08 11.24 7.95
C LEU A 216 3.56 11.82 6.62
N GLY A 217 4.78 11.49 6.18
CA GLY A 217 5.36 11.99 4.93
C GLY A 217 6.29 13.19 5.09
N GLY A 218 6.91 13.33 6.27
CA GLY A 218 8.09 14.18 6.48
C GLY A 218 9.33 13.66 5.76
#